data_AF-A0AAJ7Q3B3-F1
#
_entry.id   AF-A0AAJ7Q3B3-F1
#
_cell.length_a   1.000
_cell.length_b   1.000
_cell.length_c   1.000
_cell.angle_alpha   90.00
_cell.angle_beta   90.00
_cell.angle_gamma   90.00
#
_symmetry.space_group_name_H-M   'P 1'
#
loop_
_entity.id
_entity.type
_entity.pdbx_description
1 polymer ?
#
loop_
_entity_poly.entity_id
_entity_poly.type
_entity_poly.pdbx_seq_one_letter_code
_entity_poly.pdbx_strand_id
1 'polypeptide(L)'
;MLPVLLLLVPALSPALAWIPVDDWESGNVTTSVGESGQCVCHVYVADTTFPANRVQHMQQVSKDLILEVEIQINKMVSYEGKLEVYLRDLKDLTVRVAVLESSPDQYIKLEFELLRIELREFESLVSQLKVSLNASSPLFNSLYTEIRNMTLIVNQLETYDKSNLEVIRLEFAKLQKKLEDCQRQHDFIKPDIGNCNHTGILSIGKPTVVQLNAHLNSGYQYGGWGKDSKPVRGFESMYIYGAYTSPSVYDFYLYSDYEKLILRSAFKRHDIPNGWIGAGNNFIVHRNAIYYQINTPFSMAKLNLTTSTYNYRVIPAASQRFSYSYSDNQNMDFAADENGLWVMYASGESGGKIVLAKIDEKSFGIAEEWNTGVFKQLAGNAFMACGVMYATRALDVNTEEIYYAFDTKTGKEKDLNIPFQKFQEKYTNLDYNPTDQKLYMYNDGYYVSYSVRFNKK
;
A
#
# COMPACT_ATOMS: atom_id res chain seq x y z
N MET A 1 -53.83 11.26 24.57
CA MET A 1 -54.84 11.41 25.64
C MET A 1 -54.20 10.97 26.94
N LEU A 2 -53.65 11.92 27.70
CA LEU A 2 -53.23 11.69 29.09
C LEU A 2 -54.24 12.39 29.99
N PRO A 3 -54.90 11.66 30.90
CA PRO A 3 -55.43 12.27 32.10
C PRO A 3 -54.77 11.67 33.35
N VAL A 4 -54.74 12.51 34.39
CA VAL A 4 -54.55 12.18 35.81
C VAL A 4 -53.10 11.92 36.26
N LEU A 5 -52.41 13.01 36.59
CA LEU A 5 -51.96 13.22 37.97
C LEU A 5 -51.93 14.73 38.29
N LEU A 6 -53.13 15.29 38.44
CA LEU A 6 -53.33 16.45 39.30
C LEU A 6 -53.37 15.90 40.72
N LEU A 7 -52.52 16.40 41.61
CA LEU A 7 -52.88 16.78 42.98
C LEU A 7 -51.64 17.27 43.72
N LEU A 8 -51.81 18.40 44.41
CA LEU A 8 -50.92 19.01 45.40
C LEU A 8 -49.93 20.05 44.86
N VAL A 9 -50.47 21.08 44.23
CA VAL A 9 -50.17 22.45 44.70
C VAL A 9 -51.23 22.78 45.76
N PRO A 10 -50.82 23.17 46.97
CA PRO A 10 -51.51 24.28 47.59
C PRO A 10 -50.54 25.35 48.09
N ALA A 11 -50.96 26.60 47.87
CA ALA A 11 -50.69 27.76 48.69
C ALA A 11 -49.24 28.30 48.74
N LEU A 12 -48.85 29.02 47.70
CA LEU A 12 -48.06 30.24 47.90
C LEU A 12 -49.00 31.34 48.44
N SER A 13 -49.43 31.17 49.68
CA SER A 13 -49.82 32.31 50.52
C SER A 13 -48.52 32.94 51.01
N PRO A 14 -48.35 34.27 51.01
CA PRO A 14 -47.23 34.86 51.72
C PRO A 14 -47.38 34.38 53.16
N ALA A 15 -46.38 33.67 53.69
CA ALA A 15 -46.29 33.47 55.12
C ALA A 15 -46.18 34.87 55.72
N LEU A 16 -47.33 35.41 56.16
CA LEU A 16 -47.40 36.44 57.17
C LEU A 16 -46.58 35.88 58.33
N ALA A 17 -45.34 36.30 58.45
CA ALA A 17 -44.62 36.17 59.69
C ALA A 17 -45.44 36.95 60.71
N TRP A 18 -46.22 36.22 61.51
CA TRP A 18 -46.80 36.74 62.74
C TRP A 18 -45.61 37.08 63.64
N ILE A 19 -45.13 38.32 63.53
CA ILE A 19 -44.42 38.95 64.62
C ILE A 19 -45.52 39.30 65.62
N PRO A 20 -45.47 38.84 66.88
CA PRO A 20 -46.38 39.33 67.91
C PRO A 20 -46.24 40.86 67.96
N VAL A 21 -47.33 41.55 67.66
CA VAL A 21 -47.49 42.98 67.95
C VAL A 21 -47.82 43.07 69.43
N ASP A 22 -46.85 42.77 70.27
CA ASP A 22 -46.91 43.01 71.71
C ASP A 22 -45.84 44.05 72.04
N ASP A 23 -46.22 45.05 72.85
CA ASP A 23 -45.46 46.23 73.30
C ASP A 23 -45.44 47.49 72.42
N TRP A 24 -46.56 47.79 71.77
CA TRP A 24 -46.93 49.19 71.47
C TRP A 24 -48.13 49.64 72.29
N GLU A 25 -48.08 49.48 73.61
CA GLU A 25 -49.02 50.16 74.49
C GLU A 25 -48.38 50.70 75.77
N SER A 26 -48.76 51.94 76.06
CA SER A 26 -48.76 52.62 77.36
C SER A 26 -47.40 53.06 77.93
N GLY A 27 -47.07 54.33 77.68
CA GLY A 27 -46.16 55.07 78.55
C GLY A 27 -46.65 54.97 79.99
N ASN A 28 -45.77 54.47 80.86
CA ASN A 28 -46.13 54.19 82.24
C ASN A 28 -46.05 55.49 83.05
N VAL A 29 -47.12 55.81 83.78
CA VAL A 29 -47.19 57.01 84.64
C VAL A 29 -47.23 56.57 86.08
N THR A 30 -46.15 56.82 86.81
CA THR A 30 -46.10 56.55 88.26
C THR A 30 -46.32 57.85 89.03
N THR A 31 -47.33 57.84 89.90
CA THR A 31 -47.63 58.93 90.86
C THR A 31 -46.99 58.62 92.21
N SER A 32 -46.33 59.61 92.81
CA SER A 32 -45.86 59.55 94.19
C SER A 32 -46.21 60.83 94.93
N VAL A 33 -46.57 60.76 96.21
CA VAL A 33 -46.83 61.94 97.05
C VAL A 33 -45.52 62.35 97.71
N GLY A 34 -45.04 63.56 97.41
CA GLY A 34 -43.88 64.15 98.06
C GLY A 34 -44.18 64.53 99.52
N GLU A 35 -43.15 64.66 100.36
CA GLU A 35 -43.25 64.78 101.83
C GLU A 35 -44.13 65.93 102.36
N SER A 36 -44.51 66.91 101.53
CA SER A 36 -45.45 67.99 101.88
C SER A 36 -46.87 67.81 101.30
N GLY A 37 -47.24 66.60 100.89
CA GLY A 37 -48.59 66.26 100.42
C GLY A 37 -48.90 66.58 98.96
N GLN A 38 -47.90 66.79 98.10
CA GLN A 38 -48.10 67.09 96.66
C GLN A 38 -47.83 65.85 95.79
N CYS A 39 -48.77 65.47 94.91
CA CYS A 39 -48.58 64.36 93.97
C CYS A 39 -47.67 64.78 92.80
N VAL A 40 -46.59 64.04 92.57
CA VAL A 40 -45.68 64.19 91.42
C VAL A 40 -45.84 62.98 90.48
N CYS A 41 -45.95 63.26 89.18
CA CYS A 41 -46.12 62.27 88.11
C CYS A 41 -44.86 62.21 87.23
N HIS A 42 -44.29 61.04 87.05
CA HIS A 42 -43.25 60.79 86.04
C HIS A 42 -43.84 60.04 84.84
N VAL A 43 -43.64 60.57 83.62
CA VAL A 43 -44.12 59.95 82.36
C VAL A 43 -42.92 59.58 81.50
N TYR A 44 -42.83 58.31 81.10
CA TYR A 44 -41.81 57.80 80.19
C TYR A 44 -42.43 57.47 78.83
N VAL A 45 -41.86 57.98 77.73
CA VAL A 45 -42.33 57.74 76.36
C VAL A 45 -41.24 56.99 75.59
N ALA A 46 -41.55 55.79 75.07
CA ALA A 46 -40.60 54.95 74.33
C ALA A 46 -40.44 55.39 72.86
N ASP A 47 -39.20 55.43 72.39
CA ASP A 47 -38.77 55.90 71.06
C ASP A 47 -39.23 54.96 69.92
N THR A 48 -39.88 55.49 68.87
CA THR A 48 -40.46 54.72 67.75
C THR A 48 -39.66 54.84 66.44
N THR A 49 -38.40 54.37 66.41
CA THR A 49 -37.61 54.34 65.17
C THR A 49 -37.70 52.98 64.45
N PHE A 50 -38.25 52.95 63.24
CA PHE A 50 -38.43 51.76 62.40
C PHE A 50 -37.08 51.07 62.09
N PRO A 51 -36.93 49.74 62.26
CA PRO A 51 -35.63 49.04 62.21
C PRO A 51 -35.20 48.70 60.78
N ALA A 52 -34.87 49.71 59.98
CA ALA A 52 -34.46 49.59 58.58
C ALA A 52 -33.31 48.56 58.36
N ASN A 53 -32.37 48.47 59.31
CA ASN A 53 -31.21 47.58 59.24
C ASN A 53 -31.60 46.09 59.22
N ARG A 54 -32.65 45.70 59.97
CA ARG A 54 -33.12 44.29 60.02
C ARG A 54 -33.82 43.91 58.73
N VAL A 55 -34.59 44.84 58.15
CA VAL A 55 -35.28 44.64 56.87
C VAL A 55 -34.25 44.51 55.73
N GLN A 56 -33.20 45.32 55.75
CA GLN A 56 -32.11 45.24 54.77
C GLN A 56 -31.33 43.91 54.86
N HIS A 57 -31.05 43.43 56.08
CA HIS A 57 -30.42 42.12 56.27
C HIS A 57 -31.31 40.97 55.78
N MET A 58 -32.61 41.02 56.09
CA MET A 58 -33.57 40.02 55.61
C MET A 58 -33.70 40.02 54.08
N GLN A 59 -33.64 41.20 53.44
CA GLN A 59 -33.58 41.31 51.98
C GLN A 59 -32.31 40.67 51.41
N GLN A 60 -31.16 40.84 52.07
CA GLN A 60 -29.90 40.24 51.62
C GLN A 60 -29.94 38.71 51.71
N VAL A 61 -30.36 38.17 52.87
CA VAL A 61 -30.50 36.72 53.08
C VAL A 61 -31.50 36.10 52.10
N SER A 62 -32.61 36.79 51.81
CA SER A 62 -33.59 36.33 50.83
C SER A 62 -33.00 36.26 49.41
N LYS A 63 -32.19 37.25 49.00
CA LYS A 63 -31.47 37.22 47.72
C LYS A 63 -30.48 36.06 47.64
N ASP A 64 -29.72 35.84 48.70
CA ASP A 64 -28.73 34.75 48.75
C ASP A 64 -29.44 33.39 48.68
N LEU A 65 -30.58 33.23 49.36
CA LEU A 65 -31.36 31.99 49.33
C LEU A 65 -31.98 31.73 47.95
N ILE A 66 -32.49 32.77 47.28
CA ILE A 66 -33.00 32.66 45.90
C ILE A 66 -31.89 32.18 44.97
N LEU A 67 -30.68 32.73 45.11
CA LEU A 67 -29.54 32.35 44.29
C LEU A 67 -29.12 30.90 44.53
N GLU A 68 -29.12 30.43 45.78
CA GLU A 68 -28.83 29.03 46.12
C GLU A 68 -29.90 28.08 45.55
N VAL A 69 -31.19 28.43 45.68
CA VAL A 69 -32.28 27.63 45.11
C VAL A 69 -32.16 27.54 43.59
N GLU A 70 -31.82 28.64 42.92
CA GLU A 70 -31.63 28.67 41.47
C GLU A 70 -30.43 27.82 41.03
N ILE A 71 -29.34 27.80 41.81
CA ILE A 71 -28.21 26.89 41.59
C ILE A 71 -28.66 25.42 41.70
N GLN A 72 -29.48 25.07 42.70
CA GLN A 72 -29.95 23.69 42.88
C GLN A 72 -30.95 23.27 41.78
N ILE A 73 -31.83 24.17 41.34
CA ILE A 73 -32.72 23.94 40.20
C ILE A 73 -31.91 23.65 38.94
N ASN A 74 -30.88 24.46 38.66
CA ASN A 74 -30.02 24.26 37.49
C ASN A 74 -29.26 22.93 37.52
N LYS A 75 -28.82 22.46 38.70
CA LYS A 75 -28.25 21.12 38.86
C LYS A 75 -29.28 20.03 38.55
N MET A 76 -30.52 20.18 39.03
CA MET A 76 -31.59 19.20 38.80
C MET A 76 -31.97 19.09 37.32
N VAL A 77 -32.12 20.22 36.63
CA VAL A 77 -32.36 20.26 35.17
C VAL A 77 -31.20 19.63 34.39
N SER A 78 -29.95 19.85 34.82
CA SER A 78 -28.78 19.20 34.21
C SER A 78 -28.80 17.68 34.39
N TYR A 79 -29.22 17.19 35.55
CA TYR A 79 -29.34 15.75 35.80
C TYR A 79 -30.48 15.11 34.99
N GLU A 80 -31.62 15.79 34.86
CA GLU A 80 -32.75 15.35 34.04
C GLU A 80 -32.34 15.20 32.57
N GLY A 81 -31.68 16.22 31.99
CA GLY A 81 -31.19 16.15 30.60
C GLY A 81 -30.14 15.05 30.39
N LYS A 82 -29.26 14.81 31.37
CA LYS A 82 -28.31 13.67 31.31
C LYS A 82 -29.06 12.33 31.35
N LEU A 83 -30.05 12.20 32.22
CA LEU A 83 -30.85 10.97 32.35
C LEU A 83 -31.61 10.64 31.06
N GLU A 84 -32.13 11.65 30.35
CA GLU A 84 -32.78 11.46 29.05
C GLU A 84 -31.84 10.95 27.96
N VAL A 85 -30.59 11.47 27.90
CA VAL A 85 -29.57 10.98 26.96
C VAL A 85 -29.25 9.52 27.25
N TYR A 86 -29.01 9.16 28.51
CA TYR A 86 -28.67 7.78 28.85
C TYR A 86 -29.84 6.80 28.73
N LEU A 87 -31.08 7.24 28.94
CA LEU A 87 -32.26 6.41 28.63
C LEU A 87 -32.32 6.08 27.14
N ARG A 88 -31.88 7.00 26.27
CA ARG A 88 -31.76 6.74 24.84
C ARG A 88 -30.64 5.75 24.55
N ASP A 89 -29.48 5.91 25.19
CA ASP A 89 -28.34 5.01 25.02
C ASP A 89 -28.66 3.59 25.53
N LEU A 90 -29.36 3.45 26.65
CA LEU A 90 -29.85 2.16 27.16
C LEU A 90 -30.84 1.49 26.19
N LYS A 91 -31.71 2.27 25.57
CA LYS A 91 -32.65 1.76 24.57
C LYS A 91 -31.91 1.27 23.32
N ASP A 92 -30.89 2.01 22.88
CA ASP A 92 -30.05 1.61 21.75
C ASP A 92 -29.21 0.36 22.08
N LEU A 93 -28.63 0.30 23.28
CA LEU A 93 -27.95 -0.88 23.80
C LEU A 93 -28.87 -2.11 23.82
N THR A 94 -30.12 -1.94 24.25
CA THR A 94 -31.13 -3.02 24.24
C THR A 94 -31.37 -3.55 22.82
N VAL A 95 -31.41 -2.66 21.82
CA VAL A 95 -31.55 -3.07 20.40
C VAL A 95 -30.32 -3.85 19.94
N ARG A 96 -29.10 -3.38 20.28
CA ARG A 96 -27.86 -4.08 19.92
C ARG A 96 -27.76 -5.46 20.58
N VAL A 97 -28.18 -5.58 21.84
CA VAL A 97 -28.23 -6.86 22.57
C VAL A 97 -29.28 -7.80 21.97
N ALA A 98 -30.46 -7.30 21.59
CA ALA A 98 -31.48 -8.12 20.93
C ALA A 98 -31.01 -8.63 19.56
N VAL A 99 -30.25 -7.81 18.83
CA VAL A 99 -29.57 -8.26 17.60
C VAL A 99 -28.58 -9.38 17.94
N LEU A 100 -27.72 -9.20 18.97
CA LEU A 100 -26.76 -10.20 19.48
C LEU A 100 -27.39 -11.57 19.78
N GLU A 101 -28.58 -11.59 20.37
CA GLU A 101 -29.31 -12.83 20.65
C GLU A 101 -29.82 -13.54 19.39
N SER A 102 -30.04 -12.80 18.29
CA SER A 102 -30.66 -13.33 17.08
C SER A 102 -29.68 -13.93 16.06
N SER A 103 -28.39 -13.57 16.08
CA SER A 103 -27.41 -13.96 15.05
C SER A 103 -25.98 -14.13 15.61
N PRO A 104 -25.72 -15.08 16.52
CA PRO A 104 -24.48 -15.20 17.30
C PRO A 104 -23.18 -15.33 16.48
N ASP A 105 -23.26 -15.70 15.19
CA ASP A 105 -22.11 -15.94 14.32
C ASP A 105 -21.57 -14.68 13.58
N GLN A 106 -22.19 -13.49 13.76
CA GLN A 106 -21.88 -12.29 12.96
C GLN A 106 -21.04 -11.21 13.67
N TYR A 107 -20.66 -11.40 14.93
CA TYR A 107 -20.07 -10.33 15.74
C TYR A 107 -18.54 -10.29 15.73
N ILE A 108 -17.98 -9.10 15.95
CA ILE A 108 -16.54 -8.82 15.96
C ILE A 108 -16.14 -8.40 17.37
N LYS A 109 -14.93 -8.77 17.82
CA LYS A 109 -14.33 -8.34 19.12
C LYS A 109 -14.50 -6.85 19.44
N LEU A 110 -14.50 -5.98 18.43
CA LEU A 110 -14.67 -4.54 18.59
C LEU A 110 -16.05 -4.17 19.19
N GLU A 111 -17.08 -4.95 18.90
CA GLU A 111 -18.46 -4.73 19.39
C GLU A 111 -18.57 -5.07 20.88
N PHE A 112 -17.86 -6.10 21.36
CA PHE A 112 -17.77 -6.40 22.79
C PHE A 112 -16.96 -5.36 23.58
N GLU A 113 -15.91 -4.78 22.97
CA GLU A 113 -15.14 -3.69 23.60
C GLU A 113 -15.97 -2.39 23.70
N LEU A 114 -16.77 -2.06 22.68
CA LEU A 114 -17.71 -0.94 22.73
C LEU A 114 -18.74 -1.12 23.86
N LEU A 115 -19.32 -2.32 23.98
CA LEU A 115 -20.29 -2.63 25.02
C LEU A 115 -19.68 -2.54 26.44
N ARG A 116 -18.40 -2.88 26.59
CA ARG A 116 -17.64 -2.75 27.84
C ARG A 116 -17.39 -1.28 28.22
N ILE A 117 -17.12 -0.41 27.24
CA ILE A 117 -16.95 1.02 27.49
C ILE A 117 -18.27 1.63 27.98
N GLU A 118 -19.38 1.34 27.30
CA GLU A 118 -20.71 1.83 27.66
C GLU A 118 -21.12 1.38 29.08
N LEU A 119 -20.89 0.11 29.44
CA LEU A 119 -21.17 -0.40 30.79
C LEU A 119 -20.33 0.29 31.88
N ARG A 120 -19.07 0.64 31.61
CA ARG A 120 -18.20 1.35 32.56
C ARG A 120 -18.61 2.80 32.76
N GLU A 121 -19.01 3.48 31.69
CA GLU A 121 -19.51 4.85 31.77
C GLU A 121 -20.80 4.90 32.60
N PHE A 122 -21.68 3.92 32.42
CA PHE A 122 -22.90 3.79 33.20
C PHE A 122 -22.62 3.50 34.69
N GLU A 123 -21.67 2.61 35.00
CA GLU A 123 -21.24 2.32 36.38
C GLU A 123 -20.70 3.59 37.10
N SER A 124 -19.83 4.36 36.42
CA SER A 124 -19.27 5.61 36.93
C SER A 124 -20.35 6.63 37.29
N LEU A 125 -21.35 6.77 36.43
CA LEU A 125 -22.43 7.73 36.62
C LEU A 125 -23.37 7.34 37.76
N VAL A 126 -23.75 6.07 37.88
CA VAL A 126 -24.56 5.56 39.01
C VAL A 126 -23.85 5.86 40.33
N SER A 127 -22.51 5.72 40.35
CA SER A 127 -21.70 6.10 41.51
C SER A 127 -21.72 7.61 41.78
N GLN A 128 -21.62 8.46 40.75
CA GLN A 128 -21.67 9.92 40.91
C GLN A 128 -23.04 10.43 41.39
N LEU A 129 -24.14 9.87 40.85
CA LEU A 129 -25.50 10.17 41.28
C LEU A 129 -25.75 9.77 42.73
N LYS A 130 -25.25 8.59 43.15
CA LYS A 130 -25.32 8.12 44.53
C LYS A 130 -24.62 9.07 45.50
N VAL A 131 -23.44 9.59 45.13
CA VAL A 131 -22.68 10.54 45.94
C VAL A 131 -23.36 11.93 45.99
N SER A 132 -23.87 12.41 44.86
CA SER A 132 -24.53 13.72 44.73
C SER A 132 -25.83 13.82 45.52
N LEU A 133 -26.67 12.79 45.47
CA LEU A 133 -27.98 12.79 46.12
C LEU A 133 -27.92 12.47 47.62
N ASN A 134 -26.73 12.14 48.15
CA ASN A 134 -26.51 11.61 49.50
C ASN A 134 -27.54 10.53 49.89
N ALA A 135 -28.01 9.79 48.87
CA ALA A 135 -29.15 8.92 48.98
C ALA A 135 -28.65 7.49 49.17
N SER A 136 -28.82 6.96 50.39
CA SER A 136 -28.78 5.53 50.67
C SER A 136 -30.04 4.84 50.13
N SER A 137 -30.37 5.05 48.85
CA SER A 137 -31.52 4.41 48.22
C SER A 137 -31.16 2.96 47.83
N PRO A 138 -31.91 1.95 48.30
CA PRO A 138 -31.69 0.55 47.93
C PRO A 138 -31.79 0.30 46.42
N LEU A 139 -32.49 1.18 45.68
CA LEU A 139 -32.61 1.12 44.22
C LEU A 139 -31.25 1.30 43.50
N PHE A 140 -30.41 2.25 43.95
CA PHE A 140 -29.09 2.47 43.34
C PHE A 140 -28.13 1.31 43.60
N ASN A 141 -28.24 0.65 44.76
CA ASN A 141 -27.45 -0.53 45.07
C ASN A 141 -27.87 -1.73 44.20
N SER A 142 -29.17 -1.90 43.94
CA SER A 142 -29.67 -2.92 43.01
C SER A 142 -29.13 -2.70 41.59
N LEU A 143 -29.28 -1.47 41.09
CA LEU A 143 -28.81 -1.10 39.75
C LEU A 143 -27.30 -1.30 39.60
N TYR A 144 -26.50 -0.89 40.59
CA TYR A 144 -25.05 -1.10 40.58
C TYR A 144 -24.69 -2.60 40.52
N THR A 145 -25.45 -3.45 41.20
CA THR A 145 -25.24 -4.90 41.22
C THR A 145 -25.59 -5.54 39.87
N GLU A 146 -26.67 -5.10 39.23
CA GLU A 146 -27.09 -5.56 37.90
C GLU A 146 -26.06 -5.23 36.81
N ILE A 147 -25.50 -4.02 36.83
CA ILE A 147 -24.45 -3.59 35.87
C ILE A 147 -23.21 -4.47 35.99
N ARG A 148 -22.81 -4.80 37.23
CA ARG A 148 -21.70 -5.72 37.49
C ARG A 148 -21.97 -7.12 36.96
N ASN A 149 -23.18 -7.63 37.14
CA ASN A 149 -23.57 -8.94 36.62
C ASN A 149 -23.58 -8.97 35.09
N MET A 150 -24.08 -7.92 34.42
CA MET A 150 -24.00 -7.78 32.97
C MET A 150 -22.55 -7.76 32.47
N THR A 151 -21.67 -7.06 33.18
CA THR A 151 -20.24 -7.02 32.85
C THR A 151 -19.58 -8.41 32.94
N LEU A 152 -19.98 -9.22 33.93
CA LEU A 152 -19.50 -10.59 34.08
C LEU A 152 -20.00 -11.50 32.93
N ILE A 153 -21.26 -11.35 32.53
CA ILE A 153 -21.86 -12.13 31.43
C ILE A 153 -21.16 -11.81 30.11
N VAL A 154 -20.91 -10.53 29.82
CA VAL A 154 -20.17 -10.10 28.61
C VAL A 154 -18.78 -10.73 28.54
N ASN A 155 -18.06 -10.77 29.67
CA ASN A 155 -16.75 -11.41 29.74
C ASN A 155 -16.83 -12.95 29.55
N GLN A 156 -17.92 -13.60 29.98
CA GLN A 156 -18.13 -15.03 29.74
C GLN A 156 -18.50 -15.31 28.27
N LEU A 157 -19.31 -14.45 27.64
CA LEU A 157 -19.68 -14.57 26.23
C LEU A 157 -18.45 -14.45 25.30
N GLU A 158 -17.48 -13.58 25.62
CA GLU A 158 -16.19 -13.48 24.89
C GLU A 158 -15.41 -14.82 24.91
N THR A 159 -15.53 -15.63 25.96
CA THR A 159 -14.78 -16.91 26.04
C THR A 159 -15.32 -18.01 25.12
N TYR A 160 -16.54 -17.88 24.60
CA TYR A 160 -17.12 -18.79 23.61
C TYR A 160 -16.68 -18.47 22.16
N ASP A 161 -16.03 -17.33 21.90
CA ASP A 161 -15.52 -16.88 20.59
C ASP A 161 -14.23 -17.61 20.10
N LYS A 162 -14.04 -18.89 20.48
CA LYS A 162 -12.90 -19.69 20.00
C LYS A 162 -12.97 -20.02 18.49
N SER A 163 -14.12 -19.85 17.86
CA SER A 163 -14.36 -20.15 16.44
C SER A 163 -13.61 -19.20 15.48
N ASN A 164 -13.54 -17.90 15.80
CA ASN A 164 -12.90 -16.92 14.92
C ASN A 164 -11.37 -17.04 14.88
N LEU A 165 -10.74 -17.41 15.99
CA LEU A 165 -9.29 -17.65 16.04
C LEU A 165 -8.88 -18.86 15.19
N GLU A 166 -9.71 -19.90 15.11
CA GLU A 166 -9.45 -21.06 14.25
C GLU A 166 -9.62 -20.73 12.76
N VAL A 167 -10.66 -19.97 12.40
CA VAL A 167 -10.85 -19.52 11.01
C VAL A 167 -9.71 -18.59 10.56
N ILE A 168 -9.34 -17.61 11.38
CA ILE A 168 -8.19 -16.72 11.10
C ILE A 168 -6.89 -17.53 11.05
N ARG A 169 -6.69 -18.51 11.94
CA ARG A 169 -5.51 -19.39 11.89
C ARG A 169 -5.49 -20.24 10.61
N LEU A 170 -6.64 -20.74 10.15
CA LEU A 170 -6.76 -21.48 8.89
C LEU A 170 -6.50 -20.59 7.67
N GLU A 171 -7.00 -19.35 7.67
CA GLU A 171 -6.73 -18.38 6.61
C GLU A 171 -5.27 -17.92 6.61
N PHE A 172 -4.71 -17.63 7.78
CA PHE A 172 -3.31 -17.27 7.95
C PHE A 172 -2.41 -18.43 7.53
N ALA A 173 -2.76 -19.68 7.87
CA ALA A 173 -2.06 -20.87 7.40
C ALA A 173 -2.17 -21.05 5.87
N LYS A 174 -3.33 -20.75 5.25
CA LYS A 174 -3.47 -20.74 3.78
C LYS A 174 -2.61 -19.65 3.13
N LEU A 175 -2.58 -18.45 3.70
CA LEU A 175 -1.77 -17.32 3.25
C LEU A 175 -0.27 -17.62 3.41
N GLN A 176 0.12 -18.17 4.55
CA GLN A 176 1.48 -18.59 4.84
C GLN A 176 1.92 -19.71 3.89
N LYS A 177 1.06 -20.69 3.62
CA LYS A 177 1.33 -21.72 2.61
C LYS A 177 1.45 -21.15 1.21
N LYS A 178 0.58 -20.22 0.79
CA LYS A 178 0.72 -19.51 -0.49
C LYS A 178 2.00 -18.68 -0.57
N LEU A 179 2.41 -18.05 0.52
CA LEU A 179 3.66 -17.30 0.62
C LEU A 179 4.86 -18.24 0.54
N GLU A 180 4.85 -19.35 1.26
CA GLU A 180 5.88 -20.39 1.19
C GLU A 180 5.96 -21.02 -0.21
N ASP A 181 4.84 -21.31 -0.86
CA ASP A 181 4.79 -21.82 -2.22
C ASP A 181 5.30 -20.76 -3.23
N CYS A 182 4.97 -19.48 -3.04
CA CYS A 182 5.50 -18.37 -3.81
C CYS A 182 7.02 -18.22 -3.60
N GLN A 183 7.52 -18.35 -2.38
CA GLN A 183 8.94 -18.32 -2.02
C GLN A 183 9.71 -19.57 -2.44
N ARG A 184 9.05 -20.72 -2.61
CA ARG A 184 9.64 -21.93 -3.20
C ARG A 184 9.66 -21.86 -4.73
N GLN A 185 8.66 -21.22 -5.35
CA GLN A 185 8.61 -21.02 -6.80
C GLN A 185 9.55 -19.91 -7.26
N HIS A 186 9.59 -18.79 -6.52
CA HIS A 186 10.70 -17.87 -6.48
C HIS A 186 11.72 -18.41 -5.49
N ASP A 187 12.38 -19.54 -5.80
CA ASP A 187 13.76 -19.69 -5.34
C ASP A 187 14.40 -18.33 -5.60
N PHE A 188 14.72 -17.58 -4.55
CA PHE A 188 15.49 -16.35 -4.67
C PHE A 188 16.85 -16.82 -5.14
N ILE A 189 16.98 -17.08 -6.44
CA ILE A 189 18.23 -17.18 -7.16
C ILE A 189 18.81 -15.80 -6.93
N LYS A 190 19.59 -15.66 -5.86
CA LYS A 190 20.52 -14.54 -5.73
C LYS A 190 21.52 -14.80 -6.83
N PRO A 191 21.42 -14.10 -7.98
CA PRO A 191 22.38 -14.30 -9.03
C PRO A 191 23.73 -13.89 -8.46
N ASP A 192 24.76 -14.69 -8.71
CA ASP A 192 26.11 -14.29 -8.36
C ASP A 192 26.58 -13.37 -9.49
N ILE A 193 26.07 -12.14 -9.47
CA ILE A 193 26.14 -11.17 -10.56
C ILE A 193 27.61 -10.97 -10.95
N GLY A 194 27.93 -11.21 -12.21
CA GLY A 194 29.28 -11.09 -12.76
C GLY A 194 30.20 -12.28 -12.48
N ASN A 195 29.77 -13.30 -11.74
CA ASN A 195 30.57 -14.50 -11.51
C ASN A 195 30.38 -15.53 -12.63
N CYS A 196 31.43 -15.70 -13.44
CA CYS A 196 31.50 -16.70 -14.50
C CYS A 196 32.18 -18.01 -14.08
N ASN A 197 32.35 -18.28 -12.77
CA ASN A 197 32.98 -19.49 -12.26
C ASN A 197 32.00 -20.69 -12.21
N HIS A 198 31.42 -21.01 -13.37
CA HIS A 198 30.46 -22.10 -13.56
C HIS A 198 30.82 -22.96 -14.78
N THR A 199 30.11 -24.08 -14.99
CA THR A 199 30.33 -24.97 -16.16
C THR A 199 29.34 -24.76 -17.30
N GLY A 200 28.40 -23.82 -17.14
CA GLY A 200 27.40 -23.43 -18.14
C GLY A 200 26.03 -23.20 -17.50
N ILE A 201 25.03 -22.88 -18.31
CA ILE A 201 23.63 -22.78 -17.89
C ILE A 201 23.13 -24.18 -17.49
N LEU A 202 22.49 -24.26 -16.32
CA LEU A 202 21.84 -25.46 -15.80
C LEU A 202 20.36 -25.48 -16.19
N SER A 203 19.67 -24.37 -15.97
CA SER A 203 18.22 -24.27 -16.20
C SER A 203 17.80 -22.82 -16.34
N ILE A 204 16.70 -22.60 -17.05
CA ILE A 204 16.02 -21.32 -17.13
C ILE A 204 14.77 -21.36 -16.23
N GLY A 205 14.52 -20.28 -15.49
CA GLY A 205 13.35 -20.16 -14.63
C GLY A 205 12.03 -20.11 -15.42
N LYS A 206 10.90 -20.07 -14.69
CA LYS A 206 9.59 -19.85 -15.32
C LYS A 206 9.50 -18.43 -15.93
N PRO A 207 8.73 -18.24 -17.01
CA PRO A 207 8.51 -16.92 -17.60
C PRO A 207 7.85 -15.99 -16.59
N THR A 208 8.51 -14.86 -16.30
CA THR A 208 7.87 -13.73 -15.63
C THR A 208 7.29 -12.82 -16.69
N VAL A 209 5.98 -12.91 -16.90
CA VAL A 209 5.25 -12.01 -17.81
C VAL A 209 4.99 -10.71 -17.08
N VAL A 210 5.66 -9.65 -17.52
CA VAL A 210 5.64 -8.36 -16.86
C VAL A 210 4.40 -7.55 -17.24
N GLN A 211 4.20 -7.30 -18.54
CA GLN A 211 3.02 -6.61 -19.07
C GLN A 211 2.93 -6.71 -20.60
N LEU A 212 1.78 -6.30 -21.16
CA LEU A 212 1.64 -5.95 -22.57
C LEU A 212 2.41 -4.65 -22.89
N ASN A 213 2.91 -4.54 -24.12
CA ASN A 213 3.65 -3.41 -24.67
C ASN A 213 3.07 -2.03 -24.30
N ALA A 214 3.93 -1.01 -24.31
CA ALA A 214 3.57 0.33 -23.85
C ALA A 214 2.52 1.02 -24.73
N HIS A 215 2.29 0.56 -25.97
CA HIS A 215 1.23 1.09 -26.85
C HIS A 215 -0.15 0.49 -26.56
N LEU A 216 -0.24 -0.50 -25.66
CA LEU A 216 -1.48 -1.21 -25.33
C LEU A 216 -2.18 -1.78 -26.57
N ASN A 217 -1.39 -2.26 -27.53
CA ASN A 217 -1.88 -2.69 -28.83
C ASN A 217 -1.20 -3.98 -29.28
N SER A 218 -1.98 -5.02 -29.58
CA SER A 218 -1.48 -6.33 -30.01
C SER A 218 -0.81 -6.32 -31.39
N GLY A 219 -0.99 -5.28 -32.20
CA GLY A 219 -0.29 -5.13 -33.48
C GLY A 219 1.21 -4.84 -33.36
N TYR A 220 1.69 -4.46 -32.17
CA TYR A 220 3.10 -4.18 -31.89
C TYR A 220 3.87 -5.46 -31.57
N GLN A 221 3.92 -6.38 -32.54
CA GLN A 221 4.47 -7.73 -32.39
C GLN A 221 6.00 -7.79 -32.43
N TYR A 222 6.63 -6.74 -32.95
CA TYR A 222 8.08 -6.63 -33.15
C TYR A 222 8.66 -5.70 -32.11
N GLY A 223 9.80 -6.04 -31.51
CA GLY A 223 10.40 -5.17 -30.51
C GLY A 223 11.43 -5.85 -29.63
N GLY A 224 11.84 -5.12 -28.61
CA GLY A 224 12.84 -5.52 -27.64
C GLY A 224 12.68 -4.68 -26.38
N TRP A 225 13.05 -5.24 -25.24
CA TRP A 225 13.07 -4.53 -23.97
C TRP A 225 14.16 -5.12 -23.09
N GLY A 226 14.64 -4.34 -22.14
CA GLY A 226 15.68 -4.81 -21.24
C GLY A 226 16.38 -3.66 -20.55
N LYS A 227 17.63 -3.88 -20.18
CA LYS A 227 18.47 -2.91 -19.48
C LYS A 227 19.76 -2.67 -20.24
N ASP A 228 20.46 -1.61 -19.87
CA ASP A 228 21.86 -1.45 -20.24
C ASP A 228 22.68 -2.60 -19.63
N SER A 229 23.43 -3.31 -20.46
CA SER A 229 24.32 -4.41 -20.05
C SER A 229 25.58 -3.91 -19.34
N LYS A 230 25.92 -2.63 -19.46
CA LYS A 230 27.02 -1.97 -18.74
C LYS A 230 26.67 -0.52 -18.43
N PRO A 231 25.72 -0.29 -17.50
CA PRO A 231 25.16 1.03 -17.22
C PRO A 231 26.23 2.01 -16.73
N VAL A 232 26.08 3.27 -17.13
CA VAL A 232 26.82 4.38 -16.54
C VAL A 232 26.23 4.72 -15.17
N ARG A 233 27.05 5.33 -14.30
CA ARG A 233 26.64 5.67 -12.94
C ARG A 233 25.38 6.55 -12.93
N GLY A 234 24.36 6.13 -12.17
CA GLY A 234 23.05 6.79 -12.07
C GLY A 234 21.99 6.26 -13.04
N PHE A 235 22.34 5.35 -13.95
CA PHE A 235 21.43 4.74 -14.92
C PHE A 235 21.33 3.21 -14.75
N GLU A 236 21.78 2.66 -13.62
CA GLU A 236 21.79 1.21 -13.33
C GLU A 236 20.40 0.58 -13.29
N SER A 237 19.38 1.39 -12.98
CA SER A 237 17.97 0.99 -12.95
C SER A 237 17.24 1.24 -14.27
N MET A 238 17.89 1.86 -15.26
CA MET A 238 17.24 2.27 -16.49
C MET A 238 16.80 1.05 -17.32
N TYR A 239 15.58 1.13 -17.86
CA TYR A 239 15.05 0.19 -18.84
C TYR A 239 14.91 0.85 -20.21
N ILE A 240 15.15 0.06 -21.25
CA ILE A 240 14.86 0.41 -22.63
C ILE A 240 13.66 -0.40 -23.13
N TYR A 241 12.91 0.20 -24.04
CA TYR A 241 11.83 -0.42 -24.77
C TYR A 241 11.78 0.13 -26.19
N GLY A 242 11.56 -0.76 -27.15
CA GLY A 242 11.16 -0.41 -28.51
C GLY A 242 10.15 -1.44 -28.99
N ALA A 243 9.03 -0.99 -29.56
CA ALA A 243 8.08 -1.88 -30.18
C ALA A 243 7.45 -1.27 -31.41
N TYR A 244 7.13 -2.14 -32.36
CA TYR A 244 6.86 -1.78 -33.73
C TYR A 244 5.83 -2.76 -34.34
N THR A 245 5.12 -2.28 -35.36
CA THR A 245 4.19 -3.10 -36.16
C THR A 245 4.86 -3.84 -37.31
N SER A 246 6.16 -3.63 -37.49
CA SER A 246 7.01 -4.29 -38.49
C SER A 246 8.41 -4.50 -37.92
N PRO A 247 9.30 -5.29 -38.57
CA PRO A 247 10.69 -5.44 -38.12
C PRO A 247 11.53 -4.16 -38.12
N SER A 248 11.01 -3.04 -38.64
CA SER A 248 11.72 -1.76 -38.68
C SER A 248 11.71 -1.05 -37.31
N VAL A 249 12.85 -0.51 -36.93
CA VAL A 249 13.07 0.20 -35.65
C VAL A 249 13.11 1.69 -35.91
N TYR A 250 12.15 2.45 -35.36
CA TYR A 250 12.00 3.88 -35.61
C TYR A 250 12.13 4.77 -34.36
N ASP A 251 12.03 4.22 -33.15
CA ASP A 251 12.24 4.97 -31.92
C ASP A 251 12.60 4.06 -30.74
N PHE A 252 13.05 4.66 -29.63
CA PHE A 252 13.27 3.97 -28.36
C PHE A 252 12.74 4.80 -27.20
N TYR A 253 12.20 4.13 -26.19
CA TYR A 253 11.74 4.74 -24.95
C TYR A 253 12.66 4.34 -23.81
N LEU A 254 13.00 5.31 -22.97
CA LEU A 254 13.82 5.12 -21.78
C LEU A 254 12.97 5.37 -20.53
N TYR A 255 13.06 4.42 -19.59
CA TYR A 255 12.39 4.47 -18.29
C TYR A 255 13.45 4.49 -17.19
N SER A 256 13.28 5.34 -16.17
CA SER A 256 14.30 5.52 -15.12
C SER A 256 14.49 4.28 -14.25
N ASP A 257 13.42 3.51 -14.08
CA ASP A 257 13.33 2.36 -13.20
C ASP A 257 12.17 1.45 -13.63
N TYR A 258 12.05 0.32 -12.94
CA TYR A 258 11.02 -0.68 -13.19
C TYR A 258 9.60 -0.14 -12.95
N GLU A 259 9.41 0.70 -11.93
CA GLU A 259 8.08 1.26 -11.64
C GLU A 259 7.61 2.14 -12.80
N LYS A 260 8.47 3.02 -13.30
CA LYS A 260 8.18 3.85 -14.48
C LYS A 260 7.93 3.03 -15.74
N LEU A 261 8.61 1.90 -15.92
CA LEU A 261 8.35 0.95 -17.00
C LEU A 261 6.91 0.39 -16.93
N ILE A 262 6.48 -0.08 -15.75
CA ILE A 262 5.12 -0.61 -15.56
C ILE A 262 4.05 0.47 -15.72
N LEU A 263 4.33 1.68 -15.22
CA LEU A 263 3.46 2.84 -15.37
C LEU A 263 3.48 3.44 -16.78
N ARG A 264 4.32 2.91 -17.69
CA ARG A 264 4.52 3.41 -19.07
C ARG A 264 4.90 4.90 -19.10
N SER A 265 5.57 5.38 -18.06
CA SER A 265 6.00 6.77 -17.90
C SER A 265 7.46 6.93 -18.32
N ALA A 266 7.69 7.02 -19.64
CA ALA A 266 9.04 7.21 -20.18
C ALA A 266 9.54 8.62 -19.88
N PHE A 267 10.80 8.75 -19.45
CA PHE A 267 11.40 10.08 -19.24
C PHE A 267 12.00 10.64 -20.54
N LYS A 268 12.28 9.77 -21.52
CA LYS A 268 12.83 10.16 -22.82
C LYS A 268 12.37 9.21 -23.91
N ARG A 269 12.03 9.79 -25.06
CA ARG A 269 11.87 9.10 -26.34
C ARG A 269 12.97 9.54 -27.29
N HIS A 270 13.60 8.59 -27.95
CA HIS A 270 14.61 8.82 -28.98
C HIS A 270 14.03 8.41 -30.33
N ASP A 271 13.63 9.40 -31.13
CA ASP A 271 13.22 9.15 -32.51
C ASP A 271 14.44 8.92 -33.41
N ILE A 272 14.35 7.92 -34.29
CA ILE A 272 15.40 7.54 -35.22
C ILE A 272 15.13 8.21 -36.58
N PRO A 273 16.06 9.03 -37.10
CA PRO A 273 15.88 9.69 -38.39
C PRO A 273 15.94 8.69 -39.56
N ASN A 274 15.32 9.03 -40.69
CA ASN A 274 15.15 8.12 -41.84
C ASN A 274 16.42 7.38 -42.31
N GLY A 275 17.58 8.03 -42.30
CA GLY A 275 18.85 7.41 -42.71
C GLY A 275 19.44 6.41 -41.72
N TRP A 276 18.84 6.28 -40.54
CA TRP A 276 19.30 5.46 -39.42
C TRP A 276 18.26 4.47 -38.93
N ILE A 277 17.10 4.37 -39.60
CA ILE A 277 16.04 3.41 -39.27
C ILE A 277 16.64 2.02 -39.23
N GLY A 278 16.43 1.33 -38.11
CA GLY A 278 16.95 -0.01 -37.91
C GLY A 278 16.11 -1.07 -38.63
N ALA A 279 16.73 -2.22 -38.86
CA ALA A 279 16.08 -3.41 -39.42
C ALA A 279 16.35 -4.61 -38.51
N GLY A 280 15.30 -5.29 -38.05
CA GLY A 280 15.42 -6.33 -37.03
C GLY A 280 15.36 -5.76 -35.61
N ASN A 281 15.03 -6.60 -34.64
CA ASN A 281 14.74 -6.21 -33.26
C ASN A 281 15.72 -6.79 -32.22
N ASN A 282 16.75 -7.50 -32.67
CA ASN A 282 17.87 -7.93 -31.81
C ASN A 282 18.86 -6.78 -31.54
N PHE A 283 18.37 -5.71 -30.92
CA PHE A 283 19.16 -4.58 -30.47
C PHE A 283 19.41 -4.67 -28.96
N ILE A 284 20.52 -4.10 -28.51
CA ILE A 284 20.86 -4.02 -27.08
C ILE A 284 21.32 -2.63 -26.69
N VAL A 285 21.29 -2.35 -25.39
CA VAL A 285 21.97 -1.21 -24.80
C VAL A 285 23.24 -1.68 -24.11
N HIS A 286 24.36 -1.05 -24.44
CA HIS A 286 25.64 -1.28 -23.79
C HIS A 286 26.39 0.03 -23.61
N ARG A 287 26.72 0.40 -22.37
CA ARG A 287 27.46 1.64 -22.05
C ARG A 287 26.77 2.88 -22.61
N ASN A 288 25.48 3.01 -22.30
CA ASN A 288 24.62 4.11 -22.71
C ASN A 288 24.56 4.36 -24.23
N ALA A 289 24.73 3.32 -25.02
CA ALA A 289 24.55 3.35 -26.46
C ALA A 289 23.72 2.15 -26.93
N ILE A 290 22.86 2.36 -27.92
CA ILE A 290 22.08 1.31 -28.57
C ILE A 290 22.90 0.76 -29.73
N TYR A 291 23.01 -0.55 -29.80
CA TYR A 291 23.61 -1.28 -30.92
C TYR A 291 22.50 -2.01 -31.66
N TYR A 292 22.42 -1.79 -32.97
CA TYR A 292 21.33 -2.30 -33.79
C TYR A 292 21.76 -2.38 -35.27
N GLN A 293 21.00 -3.11 -36.09
CA GLN A 293 21.29 -3.28 -37.51
C GLN A 293 20.63 -2.16 -38.33
N ILE A 294 21.31 -1.68 -39.37
CA ILE A 294 20.74 -0.87 -40.45
C ILE A 294 21.02 -1.54 -41.80
N ASN A 295 20.17 -1.28 -42.80
CA ASN A 295 20.28 -1.91 -44.13
C ASN A 295 20.81 -0.97 -45.24
N THR A 296 20.96 0.33 -44.96
CA THR A 296 21.39 1.33 -45.96
C THR A 296 22.48 2.26 -45.40
N PRO A 297 23.77 1.85 -45.44
CA PRO A 297 24.29 0.57 -45.92
C PRO A 297 24.10 -0.55 -44.89
N PHE A 298 24.13 -1.82 -45.33
CA PHE A 298 24.06 -2.97 -44.41
C PHE A 298 25.23 -2.99 -43.44
N SER A 299 24.96 -2.69 -42.18
CA SER A 299 26.00 -2.45 -41.20
C SER A 299 25.47 -2.55 -39.77
N MET A 300 26.40 -2.72 -38.83
CA MET A 300 26.11 -2.48 -37.43
C MET A 300 26.08 -0.96 -37.19
N ALA A 301 25.04 -0.48 -36.51
CA ALA A 301 24.86 0.90 -36.12
C ALA A 301 24.94 1.05 -34.60
N LYS A 302 25.37 2.23 -34.17
CA LYS A 302 25.48 2.63 -32.77
C LYS A 302 24.88 4.02 -32.59
N LEU A 303 23.91 4.14 -31.69
CA LEU A 303 23.33 5.42 -31.23
C LEU A 303 23.77 5.71 -29.80
N ASN A 304 24.49 6.80 -29.57
CA ASN A 304 24.84 7.25 -28.22
C ASN A 304 23.66 7.99 -27.57
N LEU A 305 23.13 7.49 -26.45
CA LEU A 305 21.92 8.03 -25.81
C LEU A 305 22.12 9.38 -25.12
N THR A 306 23.36 9.73 -24.76
CA THR A 306 23.70 11.04 -24.16
C THR A 306 23.78 12.12 -25.24
N THR A 307 24.56 11.87 -26.29
CA THR A 307 24.91 12.87 -27.30
C THR A 307 24.00 12.83 -28.52
N SER A 308 23.16 11.80 -28.65
CA SER A 308 22.34 11.52 -29.83
C SER A 308 23.16 11.43 -31.12
N THR A 309 24.41 10.97 -31.01
CA THR A 309 25.30 10.76 -32.16
C THR A 309 25.18 9.35 -32.68
N TYR A 310 25.24 9.22 -34.00
CA TYR A 310 25.12 7.95 -34.71
C TYR A 310 26.46 7.58 -35.37
N ASN A 311 26.79 6.29 -35.38
CA ASN A 311 27.95 5.73 -36.07
C ASN A 311 27.55 4.38 -36.69
N TYR A 312 28.17 3.99 -37.80
CA TYR A 312 27.96 2.69 -38.42
C TYR A 312 29.28 2.06 -38.86
N ARG A 313 29.30 0.72 -38.92
CA ARG A 313 30.44 -0.06 -39.42
C ARG A 313 29.94 -1.24 -40.25
N VAL A 314 30.42 -1.35 -41.48
CA VAL A 314 30.13 -2.49 -42.34
C VAL A 314 30.95 -3.70 -41.89
N ILE A 315 30.30 -4.86 -41.82
CA ILE A 315 30.94 -6.17 -41.67
C ILE A 315 30.94 -6.82 -43.06
N PRO A 316 32.06 -6.80 -43.82
CA PRO A 316 32.06 -7.20 -45.23
C PRO A 316 31.56 -8.62 -45.51
N ALA A 317 31.81 -9.55 -44.59
CA ALA A 317 31.38 -10.94 -44.71
C ALA A 317 29.88 -11.15 -44.41
N ALA A 318 29.25 -10.24 -43.64
CA ALA A 318 27.87 -10.43 -43.20
C ALA A 318 26.87 -10.36 -44.36
N SER A 319 25.83 -11.19 -44.29
CA SER A 319 24.80 -11.28 -45.34
C SER A 319 23.40 -11.00 -44.81
N GLN A 320 22.61 -10.26 -45.61
CA GLN A 320 21.17 -10.04 -45.37
C GLN A 320 20.30 -11.29 -45.67
N ARG A 321 20.88 -12.37 -46.20
CA ARG A 321 20.12 -13.56 -46.63
C ARG A 321 19.68 -14.47 -45.47
N PHE A 322 20.35 -14.36 -44.32
CA PHE A 322 20.18 -15.30 -43.22
C PHE A 322 19.58 -14.57 -42.02
N SER A 323 18.28 -14.77 -41.78
CA SER A 323 17.57 -14.29 -40.58
C SER A 323 17.33 -15.45 -39.62
N TYR A 324 16.94 -15.17 -38.37
CA TYR A 324 16.42 -16.21 -37.46
C TYR A 324 15.03 -16.70 -37.89
N SER A 325 14.60 -17.85 -37.34
CA SER A 325 13.37 -18.53 -37.78
C SER A 325 12.07 -17.77 -37.47
N TYR A 326 12.06 -16.90 -36.45
CA TYR A 326 10.84 -16.26 -35.96
C TYR A 326 10.51 -14.91 -36.58
N SER A 327 11.48 -14.24 -37.21
CA SER A 327 11.30 -12.87 -37.70
C SER A 327 12.27 -12.57 -38.83
N ASP A 328 11.79 -11.84 -39.83
CA ASP A 328 12.60 -11.37 -40.95
C ASP A 328 13.55 -10.24 -40.53
N ASN A 329 14.59 -10.01 -41.33
CA ASN A 329 15.59 -8.94 -41.14
C ASN A 329 16.38 -8.99 -39.82
N GLN A 330 16.35 -10.12 -39.09
CA GLN A 330 17.20 -10.38 -37.92
C GLN A 330 18.55 -10.93 -38.35
N ASN A 331 19.29 -10.18 -39.17
CA ASN A 331 20.52 -10.68 -39.78
C ASN A 331 21.74 -10.54 -38.87
N MET A 332 21.84 -9.42 -38.16
CA MET A 332 22.79 -9.18 -37.08
C MET A 332 22.05 -9.21 -35.75
N ASP A 333 22.68 -9.84 -34.78
CA ASP A 333 22.15 -10.03 -33.44
C ASP A 333 23.21 -9.61 -32.43
N PHE A 334 22.93 -8.54 -31.70
CA PHE A 334 23.89 -7.94 -30.78
C PHE A 334 23.69 -8.53 -29.40
N ALA A 335 24.77 -8.93 -28.75
CA ALA A 335 24.72 -9.46 -27.39
C ALA A 335 25.83 -8.84 -26.54
N ALA A 336 25.59 -8.75 -25.23
CA ALA A 336 26.61 -8.33 -24.29
C ALA A 336 26.57 -9.22 -23.05
N ASP A 337 27.75 -9.58 -22.57
CA ASP A 337 27.92 -10.42 -21.40
C ASP A 337 29.04 -9.87 -20.51
N GLU A 338 29.47 -10.66 -19.53
CA GLU A 338 30.55 -10.33 -18.61
C GLU A 338 31.91 -10.11 -19.32
N ASN A 339 32.08 -10.65 -20.54
CA ASN A 339 33.33 -10.64 -21.28
C ASN A 339 33.39 -9.58 -22.40
N GLY A 340 32.27 -8.94 -22.73
CA GLY A 340 32.24 -7.79 -23.62
C GLY A 340 31.00 -7.69 -24.50
N LEU A 341 31.18 -7.05 -25.64
CA LEU A 341 30.17 -6.80 -26.66
C LEU A 341 30.41 -7.71 -27.86
N TRP A 342 29.32 -8.27 -28.40
CA TRP A 342 29.34 -9.28 -29.44
C TRP A 342 28.31 -8.96 -30.53
N VAL A 343 28.56 -9.50 -31.72
CA VAL A 343 27.58 -9.57 -32.80
C VAL A 343 27.60 -10.96 -33.42
N MET A 344 26.41 -11.53 -33.61
CA MET A 344 26.19 -12.80 -34.28
C MET A 344 25.56 -12.51 -35.64
N TYR A 345 26.19 -13.03 -36.69
CA TYR A 345 25.71 -12.87 -38.06
C TYR A 345 25.93 -14.16 -38.85
N ALA A 346 25.56 -14.19 -40.12
CA ALA A 346 25.92 -15.30 -41.01
C ALA A 346 26.38 -14.77 -42.37
N SER A 347 27.16 -15.58 -43.08
CA SER A 347 27.76 -15.23 -44.37
C SER A 347 27.53 -16.32 -45.41
N GLY A 348 27.79 -15.98 -46.68
CA GLY A 348 27.83 -16.99 -47.74
C GLY A 348 28.94 -18.02 -47.49
N GLU A 349 30.09 -17.55 -46.99
CA GLU A 349 31.26 -18.38 -46.67
C GLU A 349 31.01 -19.34 -45.50
N SER A 350 30.21 -18.94 -44.50
CA SER A 350 29.79 -19.81 -43.41
C SER A 350 28.70 -20.81 -43.82
N GLY A 351 28.20 -20.74 -45.06
CA GLY A 351 27.09 -21.57 -45.53
C GLY A 351 25.79 -21.29 -44.78
N GLY A 352 25.59 -20.06 -44.27
CA GLY A 352 24.43 -19.70 -43.46
C GLY A 352 24.53 -20.10 -41.99
N LYS A 353 25.68 -20.61 -41.54
CA LYS A 353 25.95 -20.84 -40.12
C LYS A 353 26.29 -19.55 -39.38
N ILE A 354 25.99 -19.50 -38.10
CA ILE A 354 26.28 -18.34 -37.24
C ILE A 354 27.80 -18.18 -37.12
N VAL A 355 28.26 -16.99 -37.48
CA VAL A 355 29.57 -16.45 -37.15
C VAL A 355 29.38 -15.58 -35.92
N LEU A 356 30.05 -15.94 -34.84
CA LEU A 356 30.12 -15.15 -33.62
C LEU A 356 31.32 -14.22 -33.72
N ALA A 357 31.12 -12.93 -33.46
CA ALA A 357 32.20 -11.96 -33.52
C ALA A 357 32.21 -11.06 -32.28
N LYS A 358 33.41 -10.81 -31.74
CA LYS A 358 33.62 -9.87 -30.64
C LYS A 358 33.84 -8.47 -31.18
N ILE A 359 33.13 -7.48 -30.64
CA ILE A 359 33.27 -6.08 -31.03
C ILE A 359 34.30 -5.40 -30.12
N ASP A 360 35.32 -4.79 -30.71
CA ASP A 360 36.16 -3.83 -30.00
C ASP A 360 35.39 -2.52 -29.82
N GLU A 361 35.05 -2.22 -28.56
CA GLU A 361 34.18 -1.08 -28.23
C GLU A 361 34.79 0.29 -28.57
N LYS A 362 36.13 0.38 -28.65
CA LYS A 362 36.84 1.64 -28.91
C LYS A 362 36.85 1.97 -30.41
N SER A 363 37.20 1.01 -31.25
CA SER A 363 37.24 1.16 -32.70
C SER A 363 35.88 0.94 -33.37
N PHE A 364 34.91 0.37 -32.64
CA PHE A 364 33.62 -0.07 -33.19
C PHE A 364 33.81 -0.97 -34.42
N GLY A 365 34.73 -1.94 -34.28
CA GLY A 365 35.08 -2.91 -35.30
C GLY A 365 35.11 -4.33 -34.73
N ILE A 366 35.31 -5.31 -35.60
CA ILE A 366 35.45 -6.70 -35.19
C ILE A 366 36.87 -6.96 -34.70
N ALA A 367 36.99 -7.55 -33.50
CA ALA A 367 38.26 -7.90 -32.87
C ALA A 367 38.64 -9.36 -33.13
N GLU A 368 37.69 -10.27 -32.92
CA GLU A 368 37.87 -11.72 -33.03
C GLU A 368 36.58 -12.35 -33.57
N GLU A 369 36.71 -13.46 -34.31
CA GLU A 369 35.59 -14.16 -34.95
C GLU A 369 35.71 -15.68 -34.77
N TRP A 370 34.56 -16.35 -34.62
CA TRP A 370 34.45 -17.79 -34.49
C TRP A 370 33.33 -18.32 -35.39
N ASN A 371 33.63 -19.38 -36.13
CA ASN A 371 32.61 -20.15 -36.86
C ASN A 371 31.96 -21.16 -35.94
N THR A 372 30.63 -21.28 -36.02
CA THR A 372 29.86 -22.24 -35.20
C THR A 372 29.17 -23.28 -36.08
N GLY A 373 28.69 -24.37 -35.47
CA GLY A 373 27.90 -25.41 -36.13
C GLY A 373 26.43 -25.05 -36.44
N VAL A 374 25.92 -23.92 -35.97
CA VAL A 374 24.47 -23.61 -35.97
C VAL A 374 24.04 -22.88 -37.23
N PHE A 375 23.06 -23.42 -37.97
CA PHE A 375 22.40 -22.69 -39.07
C PHE A 375 21.48 -21.61 -38.53
N LYS A 376 21.74 -20.34 -38.87
CA LYS A 376 21.01 -19.19 -38.31
C LYS A 376 19.51 -19.25 -38.58
N GLN A 377 19.12 -19.71 -39.78
CA GLN A 377 17.71 -19.84 -40.20
C GLN A 377 16.93 -20.93 -39.45
N LEU A 378 17.63 -21.87 -38.79
CA LEU A 378 17.01 -22.93 -37.99
C LEU A 378 17.00 -22.62 -36.49
N ALA A 379 17.72 -21.59 -36.06
CA ALA A 379 17.70 -21.11 -34.69
C ALA A 379 16.56 -20.11 -34.48
N GLY A 380 15.90 -20.21 -33.33
CA GLY A 380 14.94 -19.22 -32.85
C GLY A 380 15.61 -17.89 -32.54
N ASN A 381 16.73 -17.93 -31.80
CA ASN A 381 17.62 -16.82 -31.50
C ASN A 381 18.95 -17.34 -30.91
N ALA A 382 19.86 -16.47 -30.50
CA ALA A 382 21.05 -16.83 -29.73
C ALA A 382 21.44 -15.70 -28.78
N PHE A 383 22.18 -16.01 -27.72
CA PHE A 383 22.65 -15.00 -26.77
C PHE A 383 24.01 -15.40 -26.18
N MET A 384 24.70 -14.43 -25.59
CA MET A 384 26.00 -14.63 -24.93
C MET A 384 25.84 -14.59 -23.41
N ALA A 385 26.48 -15.52 -22.71
CA ALA A 385 26.70 -15.43 -21.27
C ALA A 385 28.08 -15.99 -20.91
N CYS A 386 28.88 -15.24 -20.16
CA CYS A 386 30.21 -15.65 -19.71
C CYS A 386 31.18 -16.17 -20.80
N GLY A 387 31.12 -15.61 -22.02
CA GLY A 387 31.94 -15.98 -23.16
C GLY A 387 31.47 -17.23 -23.88
N VAL A 388 30.26 -17.71 -23.58
CA VAL A 388 29.64 -18.86 -24.23
C VAL A 388 28.42 -18.38 -24.99
N MET A 389 28.35 -18.69 -26.28
CA MET A 389 27.16 -18.49 -27.08
C MET A 389 26.19 -19.64 -26.83
N TYR A 390 24.92 -19.33 -26.63
CA TYR A 390 23.84 -20.30 -26.51
C TYR A 390 22.82 -20.05 -27.62
N ALA A 391 22.46 -21.09 -28.37
CA ALA A 391 21.44 -20.98 -29.41
C ALA A 391 20.15 -21.69 -29.00
N THR A 392 19.02 -21.11 -29.38
CA THR A 392 17.69 -21.61 -29.04
C THR A 392 16.93 -22.13 -30.26
N ARG A 393 15.99 -23.04 -30.05
CA ARG A 393 15.03 -23.47 -31.06
C ARG A 393 13.70 -23.88 -30.42
N ALA A 394 12.64 -23.92 -31.23
CA ALA A 394 11.34 -24.42 -30.82
C ALA A 394 11.42 -25.93 -30.51
N LEU A 395 10.93 -26.34 -29.34
CA LEU A 395 10.55 -27.73 -29.08
C LEU A 395 9.09 -27.97 -29.47
N ASP A 396 8.22 -27.03 -29.09
CA ASP A 396 6.80 -27.00 -29.43
C ASP A 396 6.31 -25.55 -29.48
N VAL A 397 4.99 -25.35 -29.59
CA VAL A 397 4.36 -24.02 -29.69
C VAL A 397 4.67 -23.16 -28.45
N ASN A 398 4.70 -23.75 -27.26
CA ASN A 398 4.84 -23.04 -25.99
C ASN A 398 6.19 -23.28 -25.31
N THR A 399 7.08 -24.07 -25.90
CA THR A 399 8.37 -24.43 -25.31
C THR A 399 9.51 -24.16 -26.29
N GLU A 400 10.48 -23.41 -25.81
CA GLU A 400 11.78 -23.23 -26.46
C GLU A 400 12.83 -24.09 -25.73
N GLU A 401 13.92 -24.45 -26.38
CA GLU A 401 15.07 -25.02 -25.69
C GLU A 401 16.36 -24.30 -26.07
N ILE A 402 17.31 -24.26 -25.13
CA ILE A 402 18.71 -24.04 -25.45
C ILE A 402 19.28 -25.40 -25.88
N TYR A 403 19.55 -25.55 -27.17
CA TYR A 403 19.98 -26.83 -27.76
C TYR A 403 21.47 -26.90 -28.08
N TYR A 404 22.15 -25.76 -28.06
CA TYR A 404 23.55 -25.68 -28.48
C TYR A 404 24.30 -24.62 -27.68
N ALA A 405 25.57 -24.90 -27.39
CA ALA A 405 26.51 -23.95 -26.81
C ALA A 405 27.87 -23.96 -27.52
N PHE A 406 28.49 -22.79 -27.65
CA PHE A 406 29.85 -22.61 -28.18
C PHE A 406 30.69 -21.80 -27.20
N ASP A 407 31.76 -22.38 -26.67
CA ASP A 407 32.69 -21.72 -25.76
C ASP A 407 33.82 -21.03 -26.54
N THR A 408 33.85 -19.70 -26.52
CA THR A 408 34.85 -18.88 -27.27
C THR A 408 36.28 -19.07 -26.80
N LYS A 409 36.48 -19.45 -25.54
CA LYS A 409 37.82 -19.63 -24.95
C LYS A 409 38.42 -20.96 -25.35
N THR A 410 37.60 -22.00 -25.44
CA THR A 410 38.06 -23.37 -25.75
C THR A 410 37.79 -23.79 -27.19
N GLY A 411 36.95 -23.05 -27.92
CA GLY A 411 36.47 -23.41 -29.26
C GLY A 411 35.60 -24.66 -29.28
N LYS A 412 35.06 -25.09 -28.12
CA LYS A 412 34.28 -26.32 -28.01
C LYS A 412 32.79 -26.06 -28.21
N GLU A 413 32.19 -26.89 -29.04
CA GLU A 413 30.75 -26.98 -29.25
C GLU A 413 30.14 -28.03 -28.31
N LYS A 414 28.91 -27.80 -27.84
CA LYS A 414 28.15 -28.75 -27.02
C LYS A 414 26.69 -28.75 -27.42
N ASP A 415 26.13 -29.94 -27.59
CA ASP A 415 24.69 -30.12 -27.65
C ASP A 415 24.09 -30.07 -26.25
N LEU A 416 23.00 -29.34 -26.10
CA LEU A 416 22.27 -29.13 -24.87
C LEU A 416 20.80 -29.53 -25.06
N ASN A 417 20.10 -29.67 -23.93
CA ASN A 417 18.65 -29.87 -23.89
C ASN A 417 18.14 -29.18 -22.62
N ILE A 418 18.03 -27.85 -22.68
CA ILE A 418 17.55 -27.03 -21.57
C ILE A 418 16.24 -26.37 -22.00
N PRO A 419 15.09 -27.00 -21.72
CA PRO A 419 13.79 -26.46 -22.12
C PRO A 419 13.37 -25.29 -21.21
N PHE A 420 12.63 -24.35 -21.79
CA PHE A 420 11.99 -23.24 -21.07
C PHE A 420 10.71 -22.81 -21.76
N GLN A 421 9.73 -22.40 -20.96
CA GLN A 421 8.39 -22.05 -21.44
C GLN A 421 8.38 -20.65 -22.06
N LYS A 422 7.79 -20.50 -23.24
CA LYS A 422 7.42 -19.22 -23.83
C LYS A 422 5.99 -18.85 -23.45
N PHE A 423 5.69 -17.56 -23.44
CA PHE A 423 4.35 -17.06 -23.20
C PHE A 423 3.48 -17.09 -24.49
N GLN A 424 4.09 -16.80 -25.64
CA GLN A 424 3.49 -16.85 -26.97
C GLN A 424 4.38 -17.65 -27.92
N GLU A 425 3.83 -18.08 -29.06
CA GLU A 425 4.53 -18.94 -30.02
C GLU A 425 5.85 -18.34 -30.55
N LYS A 426 5.83 -17.04 -30.86
CA LYS A 426 6.92 -16.33 -31.54
C LYS A 426 7.44 -15.15 -30.71
N TYR A 427 8.74 -14.92 -30.79
CA TYR A 427 9.41 -13.78 -30.17
C TYR A 427 10.38 -13.14 -31.16
N THR A 428 10.65 -11.84 -30.99
CA THR A 428 11.48 -11.05 -31.92
C THR A 428 12.79 -10.57 -31.32
N ASN A 429 12.96 -10.77 -30.01
CA ASN A 429 14.16 -10.44 -29.25
C ASN A 429 14.30 -11.40 -28.05
N LEU A 430 15.53 -11.87 -27.79
CA LEU A 430 15.90 -12.69 -26.63
C LEU A 430 17.34 -12.40 -26.24
N ASP A 431 17.55 -11.62 -25.18
CA ASP A 431 18.87 -11.14 -24.78
C ASP A 431 19.20 -11.42 -23.32
N TYR A 432 20.44 -11.83 -23.08
CA TYR A 432 21.01 -11.93 -21.74
C TYR A 432 21.50 -10.57 -21.26
N ASN A 433 21.21 -10.23 -20.00
CA ASN A 433 21.80 -9.07 -19.36
C ASN A 433 22.70 -9.50 -18.18
N PRO A 434 24.01 -9.18 -18.21
CA PRO A 434 24.94 -9.57 -17.15
C PRO A 434 24.73 -8.81 -15.83
N THR A 435 24.02 -7.67 -15.84
CA THR A 435 23.82 -6.85 -14.63
C THR A 435 22.86 -7.46 -13.63
N ASP A 436 21.96 -8.33 -14.09
CA ASP A 436 21.00 -9.05 -13.24
C ASP A 436 20.85 -10.54 -13.60
N GLN A 437 21.66 -11.03 -14.54
CA GLN A 437 21.71 -12.41 -15.01
C GLN A 437 20.34 -12.95 -15.42
N LYS A 438 19.59 -12.14 -16.18
CA LYS A 438 18.30 -12.50 -16.74
C LYS A 438 18.34 -12.56 -18.25
N LEU A 439 17.45 -13.39 -18.80
CA LEU A 439 17.05 -13.30 -20.20
C LEU A 439 15.83 -12.39 -20.30
N TYR A 440 15.89 -11.43 -21.20
CA TYR A 440 14.80 -10.55 -21.59
C TYR A 440 14.29 -10.99 -22.95
N MET A 441 12.97 -11.17 -23.06
CA MET A 441 12.31 -11.63 -24.27
C MET A 441 11.16 -10.71 -24.63
N TYR A 442 11.07 -10.33 -25.90
CA TYR A 442 9.90 -9.68 -26.47
C TYR A 442 9.05 -10.70 -27.23
N ASN A 443 7.99 -11.17 -26.58
CA ASN A 443 7.21 -12.33 -27.01
C ASN A 443 5.83 -11.86 -27.51
N ASP A 444 5.74 -11.58 -28.81
CA ASP A 444 4.51 -11.13 -29.51
C ASP A 444 3.76 -9.99 -28.79
N GLY A 445 4.49 -8.94 -28.41
CA GLY A 445 3.92 -7.78 -27.71
C GLY A 445 4.03 -7.83 -26.19
N TYR A 446 4.51 -8.93 -25.60
CA TYR A 446 4.66 -9.07 -24.15
C TYR A 446 6.11 -8.99 -23.69
N TYR A 447 6.29 -8.35 -22.53
CA TYR A 447 7.57 -8.29 -21.84
C TYR A 447 7.71 -9.55 -20.99
N VAL A 448 8.62 -10.43 -21.37
CA VAL A 448 8.87 -11.68 -20.63
C VAL A 448 10.31 -11.70 -20.17
N SER A 449 10.55 -12.08 -18.91
CA SER A 449 11.90 -12.24 -18.38
C SER A 449 12.07 -13.58 -17.68
N TYR A 450 13.30 -14.09 -17.70
CA TYR A 450 13.65 -15.36 -17.11
C TYR A 450 14.90 -15.22 -16.24
N SER A 451 14.86 -15.82 -15.05
CA SER A 451 16.07 -15.99 -14.25
C SER A 451 16.94 -17.11 -14.83
N VAL A 452 18.22 -16.87 -15.02
CA VAL A 452 19.18 -17.88 -15.48
C VAL A 452 19.81 -18.55 -14.26
N ARG A 453 19.88 -19.88 -14.24
CA ARG A 453 20.65 -20.63 -13.24
C ARG A 453 21.87 -21.26 -13.90
N PHE A 454 23.04 -21.01 -13.33
CA PHE A 454 24.29 -21.60 -13.77
C PHE A 454 24.71 -22.79 -12.88
N ASN A 455 25.43 -23.74 -13.46
CA ASN A 455 26.01 -24.86 -12.73
C ASN A 455 27.15 -24.39 -11.82
N LYS A 456 27.07 -24.68 -10.52
CA LYS A 456 28.23 -24.47 -9.63
C LYS A 456 29.38 -25.40 -10.05
N LYS A 457 30.60 -24.87 -10.05
CA LYS A 457 31.80 -25.70 -10.21
C LYS A 457 32.07 -26.56 -8.99
#